data_AF-A0A0N1GKJ7-F1
#
_entry.id   AF-A0A0N1GKJ7-F1
#
_cell.length_a   1.000
_cell.length_b   1.000
_cell.length_c   1.000
_cell.angle_alpha   90.00
_cell.angle_beta   90.00
_cell.angle_gamma   90.00
#
_symmetry.space_group_name_H-M   'P 1'
#
loop_
_entity.id
_entity.type
_entity.pdbx_description
1 polymer ?
#
loop_
_entity_poly.entity_id
_entity_poly.type
_entity_poly.pdbx_seq_one_letter_code
_entity_poly.pdbx_strand_id
1 'polypeptide(L)' 'MTWHLPQPILAAPTADAALPPGWAAEPKCDGYRAQLARYTAGRVLLHSRRGTDMTPFLSQLCSVAAAVTCW' A
#
# COMPACT_ATOMS: atom_id res chain seq x y z
N MET A 1 0.34 -16.32 15.97
CA MET A 1 1.06 -15.64 14.88
C MET A 1 0.50 -14.24 14.74
N THR A 2 1.34 -13.22 14.93
CA THR A 2 0.96 -11.82 14.69
C THR A 2 1.41 -11.45 13.29
N TRP A 3 0.45 -11.15 12.41
CA TRP A 3 0.72 -10.80 11.02
C TRP A 3 1.12 -9.32 10.96
N HIS A 4 2.27 -9.02 10.37
CA HIS A 4 2.81 -7.66 10.33
C HIS A 4 3.06 -7.21 8.89
N LEU A 5 2.63 -5.98 8.59
CA LEU A 5 3.02 -5.28 7.38
C LEU A 5 4.41 -4.66 7.58
N PRO A 6 5.27 -4.67 6.55
CA PRO A 6 6.56 -3.98 6.63
C PRO A 6 6.35 -2.46 6.80
N GLN A 7 7.39 -1.78 7.29
CA GLN A 7 7.39 -0.33 7.27
C GLN A 7 7.48 0.17 5.81
N PRO A 8 6.71 1.20 5.43
CA PRO A 8 6.72 1.69 4.06
C PRO A 8 8.03 2.41 3.73
N ILE A 9 8.62 2.09 2.58
CA ILE A 9 9.82 2.76 2.04
C ILE A 9 9.50 4.23 1.72
N LEU A 10 10.37 5.16 2.11
CA LEU A 10 10.19 6.60 1.87
C LEU A 10 11.01 7.07 0.66
N ALA A 11 10.48 8.05 -0.07
CA ALA A 11 11.20 8.72 -1.15
C ALA A 11 11.96 9.94 -0.60
N ALA A 12 13.16 10.17 -1.12
CA ALA A 12 13.90 11.40 -0.86
C ALA A 12 13.37 12.54 -1.75
N PRO A 13 13.25 13.78 -1.25
CA PRO A 13 12.92 14.92 -2.09
C PRO A 13 14.06 15.20 -3.07
N THR A 14 13.73 15.49 -4.33
CA THR A 14 14.67 15.96 -5.37
C THR A 14 14.20 17.30 -5.91
N ALA A 15 15.14 18.18 -6.23
CA ALA A 15 14.85 19.49 -6.83
C ALA A 15 14.62 19.40 -8.35
N ASP A 16 15.13 18.34 -8.98
CA ASP A 16 15.03 18.11 -10.42
C ASP A 16 14.16 16.87 -10.69
N ALA A 17 13.31 16.99 -11.71
CA ALA A 17 12.44 15.93 -12.21
C ALA A 17 13.06 15.14 -13.37
N ALA A 18 14.30 15.44 -13.76
CA ALA A 18 15.05 14.68 -14.76
C ALA A 18 15.05 13.18 -14.41
N LEU A 19 14.64 12.36 -15.38
CA LEU A 19 14.56 10.91 -15.25
C LEU A 19 15.76 10.27 -15.97
N PRO A 20 16.78 9.76 -15.25
CA PRO A 20 17.94 9.15 -15.87
C PRO A 20 17.57 7.85 -16.61
N PRO A 21 18.36 7.42 -17.62
CA PRO A 21 18.17 6.13 -18.25
C PRO A 21 18.15 4.98 -17.23
N GLY A 22 17.18 4.07 -17.37
CA GLY A 22 16.99 2.93 -16.46
C GLY A 22 16.11 3.20 -15.24
N TRP A 23 15.57 4.41 -15.09
CA TRP A 23 14.63 4.76 -14.03
C TRP A 23 13.18 4.75 -14.53
N ALA A 24 12.24 4.43 -13.65
CA ALA A 24 10.81 4.55 -13.91
C ALA A 24 10.24 5.79 -13.19
N ALA A 25 9.26 6.44 -13.83
CA ALA A 25 8.51 7.54 -13.23
C ALA A 25 7.04 7.15 -13.05
N GLU A 26 6.49 7.44 -11.89
CA GLU A 26 5.07 7.31 -11.57
C GLU A 26 4.55 8.66 -11.05
N PRO A 27 3.32 9.09 -11.44
CA PRO A 27 2.71 10.28 -10.88
C PRO A 27 2.58 10.16 -9.35
N LYS A 28 3.05 11.17 -8.62
CA LYS A 28 2.87 11.22 -7.18
C LYS A 28 1.43 11.59 -6.83
N CYS A 29 0.64 10.62 -6.40
CA CYS A 29 -0.69 10.86 -5.86
C CYS A 29 -0.62 11.62 -4.52
N ASP A 30 -1.50 12.62 -4.35
CA ASP A 30 -1.69 13.27 -3.06
C ASP A 30 -2.86 12.63 -2.30
N GLY A 31 -2.53 11.83 -1.30
CA GLY A 31 -3.50 11.05 -0.54
C GLY A 31 -2.83 10.23 0.56
N TYR A 32 -3.64 9.45 1.29
CA TYR A 32 -3.12 8.55 2.29
C TYR A 32 -2.48 7.32 1.65
N ARG A 33 -1.23 7.04 2.03
CA ARG A 33 -0.62 5.75 1.70
C ARG A 33 -1.29 4.64 2.52
N ALA A 34 -1.82 3.65 1.83
CA ALA A 34 -2.48 2.49 2.41
C ALA A 34 -1.74 1.22 1.99
N GLN A 35 -1.25 0.46 2.96
CA GLN A 35 -0.63 -0.85 2.75
C GLN A 35 -1.69 -1.93 2.92
N LEU A 36 -1.92 -2.70 1.86
CA LEU A 36 -2.95 -3.75 1.80
C LEU A 36 -2.26 -5.11 1.66
N ALA A 37 -2.55 -6.03 2.57
CA ALA A 37 -2.10 -7.42 2.46
C ALA A 37 -3.29 -8.37 2.51
N ARG A 38 -3.27 -9.37 1.63
CA ARG A 38 -4.17 -10.50 1.63
C ARG A 38 -3.40 -11.74 2.05
N TYR A 39 -3.91 -12.44 3.04
CA TYR A 39 -3.38 -13.70 3.55
C TYR A 39 -4.27 -14.86 3.10
N THR A 40 -3.81 -16.08 3.36
CA THR A 40 -4.60 -17.31 3.19
C THR A 40 -5.94 -17.22 3.92
N ALA A 41 -6.93 -17.98 3.45
CA ALA A 41 -8.30 -17.96 3.98
C ALA A 41 -9.00 -16.58 3.91
N GLY A 42 -8.59 -15.71 2.98
CA GLY A 42 -9.28 -14.46 2.68
C GLY A 42 -9.09 -13.36 3.73
N ARG A 43 -8.19 -13.53 4.70
CA ARG A 43 -7.89 -12.50 5.70
C ARG A 43 -7.18 -11.31 5.04
N VAL A 44 -7.67 -10.10 5.28
CA VAL A 44 -7.10 -8.87 4.73
C VAL A 44 -6.66 -7.93 5.86
N LEU A 45 -5.51 -7.28 5.70
CA LEU A 45 -5.04 -6.18 6.55
C LEU A 45 -4.87 -4.91 5.71
N LEU A 46 -5.26 -3.77 6.27
CA LEU A 46 -5.11 -2.46 5.63
C LEU A 46 -4.58 -1.43 6.64
N HIS A 47 -3.34 -0.98 6.48
CA HIS A 47 -2.71 -0.03 7.40
C HIS A 47 -2.29 1.28 6.73
N SER A 48 -2.34 2.37 7.48
CA SER A 48 -1.80 3.67 7.06
C SER A 48 -0.26 3.64 7.00
N ARG A 49 0.33 4.72 6.48
CA ARG A 49 1.79 4.97 6.56
C ARG A 49 2.34 4.84 8.00
N ARG A 50 1.55 5.17 9.01
CA ARG A 50 1.96 5.13 10.44
C ARG A 50 1.58 3.83 11.14
N GLY A 51 1.05 2.83 10.40
CA GLY A 51 0.62 1.56 10.98
C GLY A 51 -0.77 1.60 11.63
N THR A 52 -1.52 2.69 11.49
CA THR A 52 -2.90 2.76 11.96
C THR A 52 -3.75 1.74 11.21
N ASP A 53 -4.53 0.94 11.93
CA ASP A 53 -5.54 0.07 11.31
C ASP A 53 -6.61 0.92 10.63
N MET A 54 -6.70 0.79 9.30
CA MET A 54 -7.65 1.51 8.46
C MET A 54 -8.82 0.64 8.02
N THR A 55 -8.86 -0.64 8.40
CA THR A 55 -9.89 -1.58 7.97
C THR A 55 -11.32 -1.13 8.31
N PRO A 56 -11.61 -0.48 9.46
CA PRO A 56 -12.98 -0.04 9.76
C PRO A 56 -13.46 1.11 8.86
N PHE A 57 -12.53 1.93 8.35
CA PHE A 57 -12.84 3.14 7.58
C PHE A 57 -12.92 2.88 6.08
N LEU A 58 -12.26 1.83 5.58
CA LEU A 58 -12.12 1.52 4.15
C LEU A 58 -12.50 0.07 3.84
N SER A 59 -13.55 -0.44 4.49
CA SER A 59 -14.01 -1.84 4.38
C SER A 59 -14.31 -2.30 2.95
N GLN A 60 -14.71 -1.38 2.06
CA GLN A 60 -14.91 -1.66 0.63
C GLN A 60 -13.64 -2.14 -0.06
N LEU A 61 -12.47 -1.55 0.26
CA LEU A 61 -11.18 -1.95 -0.30
C LEU A 61 -10.80 -3.34 0.19
N CYS A 62 -11.08 -3.64 1.46
CA CYS A 62 -10.83 -4.96 2.04
C CYS A 62 -11.68 -6.04 1.35
N SER A 63 -12.94 -5.72 1.04
CA SER A 63 -13.86 -6.64 0.36
C SER A 63 -13.38 -6.97 -1.06
N VAL A 64 -12.97 -5.95 -1.82
CA VAL A 64 -12.38 -6.13 -3.15
C VAL A 64 -11.12 -6.97 -3.07
N ALA A 65 -10.21 -6.67 -2.14
CA ALA A 65 -8.96 -7.41 -1.96
C ALA A 65 -9.19 -8.88 -1.63
N ALA A 66 -10.17 -9.19 -0.78
CA ALA A 66 -10.52 -10.57 -0.44
C ALA A 66 -10.98 -11.36 -1.68
N ALA A 67 -11.72 -10.69 -2.58
CA ALA A 67 -12.29 -11.24 -3.80
C ALA A 67 -11.30 -11.38 -4.98
N VAL A 68 -10.13 -10.71 -4.94
CA VAL A 68 -9.10 -10.89 -5.96
C VAL A 68 -8.60 -12.34 -5.94
N THR A 69 -8.87 -13.07 -7.02
CA THR A 69 -8.23 -14.36 -7.30
C THR A 69 -6.94 -14.10 -8.06
N CYS A 70 -5.80 -14.36 -7.43
CA CYS A 70 -4.53 -14.37 -8.15
C CYS A 70 -4.57 -15.53 -9.16
N TRP A 71 -4.30 -15.23 -10.43
CA TRP A 71 -4.03 -16.22 -11.47
C TRP A 71 -2.64 -16.82 -11.28
#